data_AF-A0A075NTH9-F1
#
_entry.id   AF-A0A075NTH9-F1
#
_cell.length_a   1.000
_cell.length_b   1.000
_cell.length_c   1.000
_cell.angle_alpha   90.00
_cell.angle_beta   90.00
_cell.angle_gamma   90.00
#
_symmetry.space_group_name_H-M   'P 1'
#
loop_
_entity.id
_entity.type
_entity.pdbx_description
1 polymer ?
#
loop_
_entity_poly.entity_id
_entity_poly.type
_entity_poly.pdbx_seq_one_letter_code
_entity_poly.pdbx_strand_id
1 'polypeptide(L)'
;MKSESDKLVNKHKQLNQTDNAKVISHVQREDGDWVRHTLMLEGLEVPFVFRRKQQYQNLKGARVNLTYYRHVEDVAGIEFETMKVVRIKRS
;
A
#
# COMPACT_ATOMS: atom_id res chain seq x y z
N MET A 1 -5.39 -28.90 0.48
CA MET A 1 -4.89 -27.62 1.04
C MET A 1 -4.30 -26.82 -0.11
N LYS A 2 -4.78 -25.62 -0.42
CA LYS A 2 -4.16 -24.77 -1.48
C LYS A 2 -2.80 -24.30 -0.97
N SER A 3 -1.75 -24.50 -1.77
CA SER A 3 -0.39 -24.13 -1.37
C SER A 3 -0.25 -22.60 -1.27
N GLU A 4 0.69 -22.11 -0.47
CA GLU A 4 1.04 -20.68 -0.40
C GLU A 4 1.35 -20.11 -1.79
N SER A 5 1.94 -20.94 -2.67
CA SER A 5 2.19 -20.63 -4.08
C SER A 5 0.90 -20.37 -4.86
N ASP A 6 -0.12 -21.22 -4.70
CA ASP A 6 -1.42 -21.04 -5.39
C ASP A 6 -2.16 -19.78 -4.93
N LYS A 7 -1.98 -19.38 -3.66
CA LYS A 7 -2.51 -18.11 -3.13
C LYS A 7 -1.78 -16.91 -3.74
N LEU A 8 -0.45 -16.99 -3.85
CA LEU A 8 0.36 -15.95 -4.51
C LEU A 8 -0.03 -15.79 -5.99
N VAL A 9 -0.11 -16.88 -6.74
CA VAL A 9 -0.46 -16.88 -8.17
C VAL A 9 -1.87 -16.35 -8.42
N ASN A 10 -2.86 -16.69 -7.59
CA ASN A 10 -4.20 -16.14 -7.73
C ASN A 10 -4.27 -14.65 -7.36
N LYS A 11 -3.49 -14.21 -6.36
CA LYS A 11 -3.42 -12.80 -5.99
C LYS A 11 -2.88 -11.96 -7.15
N HIS A 12 -1.86 -12.45 -7.86
CA HIS A 12 -1.26 -11.78 -9.02
C HIS A 12 -2.25 -11.39 -10.13
N LYS A 13 -3.38 -12.10 -10.29
CA LYS A 13 -4.41 -11.73 -11.28
C LYS A 13 -5.12 -10.41 -10.97
N GLN A 14 -5.05 -9.94 -9.72
CA GLN A 14 -5.67 -8.70 -9.25
C GLN A 14 -4.62 -7.60 -8.98
N LEU A 15 -3.40 -7.77 -9.49
CA LEU A 15 -2.31 -6.82 -9.32
C LEU A 15 -2.61 -5.57 -10.16
N ASN A 16 -2.81 -4.46 -9.48
CA ASN A 16 -3.02 -3.16 -10.12
C ASN A 16 -1.70 -2.38 -10.14
N GLN A 17 -1.57 -1.52 -11.15
CA GLN A 17 -0.45 -0.61 -11.28
C GLN A 17 -0.95 0.81 -11.54
N THR A 18 -0.30 1.77 -10.88
CA THR A 18 -0.51 3.20 -11.13
C THR A 18 0.84 3.86 -11.25
N ASP A 19 1.07 4.55 -12.36
CA ASP A 19 2.31 5.25 -12.63
C ASP A 19 2.14 6.76 -12.48
N ASN A 20 3.21 7.44 -12.09
CA ASN A 20 3.29 8.91 -12.01
C ASN A 20 2.23 9.55 -11.08
N ALA A 21 1.78 8.83 -10.04
CA ALA A 21 0.80 9.32 -9.08
C ALA A 21 1.44 10.30 -8.09
N LYS A 22 0.81 11.45 -7.87
CA LYS A 22 1.28 12.45 -6.90
C LYS A 22 0.80 12.11 -5.50
N VAL A 23 1.74 12.06 -4.55
CA VAL A 23 1.44 11.81 -3.13
C VAL A 23 1.05 13.12 -2.45
N ILE A 24 -0.16 13.17 -1.86
CA ILE A 24 -0.63 14.35 -1.12
C ILE A 24 -0.41 14.23 0.39
N SER A 25 -0.28 13.00 0.91
CA SER A 25 0.03 12.73 2.31
C SER A 25 0.85 11.45 2.45
N HIS A 26 1.82 11.46 3.37
CA HIS A 26 2.58 10.27 3.77
C HIS A 26 2.69 10.26 5.30
N VAL A 27 2.01 9.31 5.93
CA VAL A 27 2.04 9.09 7.38
C VAL A 27 2.81 7.79 7.67
N GLN A 28 3.70 7.85 8.65
CA GLN A 28 4.49 6.70 9.11
C GLN A 28 4.17 6.47 10.60
N ARG A 29 3.80 5.26 10.97
CA ARG A 29 3.49 4.87 12.35
C ARG A 29 4.20 3.58 12.68
N GLU A 30 4.76 3.50 13.88
CA GLU A 30 5.30 2.25 14.41
C GLU A 30 4.15 1.26 14.66
N ASP A 31 4.38 0.01 14.29
CA ASP A 31 3.44 -1.12 14.32
C ASP A 31 4.24 -2.38 14.67
N GLY A 32 4.64 -2.47 15.95
CA GLY A 32 5.61 -3.46 16.44
C GLY A 32 6.99 -3.27 15.78
N ASP A 33 7.54 -4.34 15.22
CA ASP A 33 8.83 -4.32 14.51
C ASP A 33 8.78 -3.67 13.12
N TRP A 34 7.61 -3.19 12.71
CA TRP A 34 7.38 -2.59 11.39
C TRP A 34 6.96 -1.14 11.53
N VAL A 35 7.27 -0.36 10.51
CA VAL A 35 6.71 0.96 10.26
C VAL A 35 5.64 0.79 9.20
N ARG A 36 4.40 1.13 9.58
CA ARG A 36 3.27 1.22 8.68
C ARG A 36 3.28 2.56 7.97
N HIS A 37 3.41 2.52 6.65
CA HIS A 37 3.35 3.68 5.78
C HIS A 37 1.97 3.76 5.15
N THR A 38 1.32 4.92 5.27
CA THR A 38 0.04 5.21 4.62
C THR A 38 0.20 6.42 3.70
N LEU A 39 -0.10 6.22 2.42
CA LEU A 39 -0.08 7.26 1.40
C LEU A 39 -1.50 7.60 0.97
N MET A 40 -1.74 8.89 0.79
CA MET A 40 -2.88 9.39 0.03
C MET A 40 -2.36 9.94 -1.30
N LEU A 41 -3.06 9.64 -2.39
CA LEU A 41 -2.70 10.08 -3.73
C LEU A 41 -3.70 11.12 -4.22
N GLU A 42 -3.23 12.06 -5.04
CA GLU A 42 -4.07 13.08 -5.65
C GLU A 42 -5.17 12.42 -6.50
N GLY A 43 -6.43 12.78 -6.26
CA GLY A 43 -7.59 12.26 -6.99
C GLY A 43 -8.06 10.87 -6.57
N LEU A 44 -7.48 10.25 -5.54
CA LEU A 44 -7.93 8.97 -4.99
C LEU A 44 -8.30 9.10 -3.51
N GLU A 45 -9.45 8.56 -3.14
CA GLU A 45 -10.00 8.64 -1.78
C GLU A 45 -9.58 7.47 -0.87
N VAL A 46 -8.93 6.46 -1.45
CA VAL A 46 -8.50 5.25 -0.73
C VAL A 46 -7.02 5.33 -0.32
N PRO A 47 -6.67 4.88 0.89
CA PRO A 47 -5.29 4.87 1.37
C PRO A 47 -4.47 3.72 0.77
N PHE A 48 -3.20 4.01 0.47
CA PHE A 48 -2.22 3.06 -0.01
C PHE A 48 -1.24 2.71 1.10
N VAL A 49 -1.19 1.44 1.48
CA VAL A 49 -0.47 0.99 2.67
C VAL A 49 0.63 0.01 2.31
N PHE A 50 1.83 0.25 2.85
CA PHE A 50 2.93 -0.71 2.85
C PHE A 50 3.63 -0.71 4.21
N ARG A 51 4.42 -1.76 4.47
CA ARG A 51 5.20 -1.91 5.71
C ARG A 51 6.68 -2.05 5.37
N ARG A 52 7.54 -1.42 6.18
CA ARG A 52 9.01 -1.58 6.14
C ARG A 52 9.52 -1.72 7.57
N LYS A 53 10.69 -2.32 7.79
CA LYS A 53 11.27 -2.44 9.14
C LYS A 53 11.81 -1.13 9.71
N GLN A 54 11.94 -0.10 8.86
CA GLN A 54 12.52 1.19 9.22
C GLN A 54 11.68 2.29 8.56
N GLN A 55 11.79 3.50 9.11
CA GLN A 55 11.23 4.69 8.49
C GLN A 55 11.79 4.85 7.07
N TYR A 56 11.00 5.48 6.22
CA TYR A 56 11.33 5.71 4.83
C TYR A 56 11.34 7.20 4.54
N GLN A 57 12.01 7.60 3.46
CA GLN A 57 11.98 8.99 3.03
C GLN A 57 10.54 9.49 2.89
N ASN A 58 10.30 10.75 3.28
CA ASN A 58 9.00 11.36 3.07
C ASN A 58 8.71 11.44 1.56
N LEU A 59 7.48 11.08 1.18
CA LEU A 59 7.04 11.01 -0.20
C LEU A 59 6.00 12.07 -0.53
N LYS A 60 5.52 12.85 0.47
CA LYS A 60 4.57 13.93 0.24
C LYS A 60 5.11 14.91 -0.80
N GLY A 61 4.30 15.20 -1.82
CA GLY A 61 4.65 16.04 -2.97
C GLY A 61 5.42 15.33 -4.08
N ALA A 62 5.97 14.14 -3.84
CA ALA A 62 6.66 13.36 -4.86
C ALA A 62 5.66 12.64 -5.79
N ARG A 63 6.15 12.29 -6.97
CA ARG A 63 5.47 11.35 -7.86
C ARG A 63 6.04 9.95 -7.70
N VAL A 64 5.16 8.96 -7.70
CA VAL A 64 5.51 7.56 -7.46
C VAL A 64 4.81 6.64 -8.45
N ASN A 65 5.48 5.52 -8.73
CA ASN A 65 4.89 4.37 -9.40
C ASN A 65 4.62 3.30 -8.34
N LEU A 66 3.40 2.77 -8.36
CA LEU A 66 2.88 1.85 -7.37
C LEU A 66 2.39 0.57 -8.03
N THR A 67 2.66 -0.55 -7.38
CA THR A 67 2.05 -1.83 -7.69
C THR A 67 1.40 -2.35 -6.42
N TYR A 68 0.11 -2.70 -6.49
CA TYR A 68 -0.71 -2.95 -5.31
C TYR A 68 -1.87 -3.90 -5.58
N TYR A 69 -2.52 -4.35 -4.52
CA TYR A 69 -3.76 -5.10 -4.55
C TYR A 69 -4.84 -4.37 -3.77
N ARG A 70 -6.10 -4.50 -4.20
CA ARG A 70 -7.25 -4.14 -3.37
C ARG A 70 -7.22 -4.97 -2.09
N HIS A 71 -7.48 -4.32 -0.97
CA HIS A 71 -7.45 -4.93 0.33
C HIS A 71 -8.54 -4.31 1.19
N VAL A 72 -9.11 -5.10 2.08
CA VAL A 72 -10.04 -4.62 3.10
C VAL A 72 -9.41 -4.95 4.43
N GLU A 73 -9.31 -3.95 5.31
CA GLU A 73 -8.77 -4.10 6.65
C GLU A 73 -9.90 -3.93 7.65
N ASP A 74 -10.08 -4.91 8.53
CA ASP A 74 -10.97 -4.78 9.68
C ASP A 74 -10.25 -4.01 10.79
N VAL A 75 -10.85 -2.90 11.22
CA VAL A 75 -10.39 -2.11 12.35
C VAL A 75 -11.53 -2.01 13.34
N ALA A 76 -11.39 -2.73 14.47
CA ALA A 76 -12.40 -2.79 15.53
C ALA A 76 -13.80 -3.22 15.03
N GLY A 77 -13.86 -4.17 14.09
CA GLY A 77 -15.13 -4.65 13.52
C GLY A 77 -15.72 -3.77 12.42
N ILE A 78 -14.97 -2.77 11.96
CA ILE A 78 -15.34 -1.92 10.82
C ILE A 78 -14.39 -2.21 9.66
N GLU A 79 -14.95 -2.57 8.51
CA GLU A 79 -14.21 -2.81 7.29
C GLU A 79 -13.81 -1.50 6.60
N PHE A 80 -12.51 -1.31 6.39
CA PHE A 80 -11.95 -0.19 5.66
C PHE A 80 -11.29 -0.66 4.36
N GLU A 81 -11.69 -0.05 3.25
CA GLU A 81 -11.02 -0.26 1.98
C GLU A 81 -9.63 0.38 1.97
N THR A 82 -8.63 -0.40 1.57
CA THR A 82 -7.23 0.00 1.49
C THR A 82 -6.58 -0.61 0.24
N MET A 83 -5.43 -0.09 -0.15
CA MET A 83 -4.62 -0.65 -1.23
C MET A 83 -3.32 -1.17 -0.64
N LYS A 84 -3.12 -2.49 -0.65
CA LYS A 84 -1.88 -3.10 -0.16
C LYS A 84 -0.80 -2.99 -1.23
N VAL A 85 0.13 -2.06 -1.01
CA VAL A 85 1.26 -1.79 -1.92
C VAL A 85 2.35 -2.83 -1.72
N VAL A 86 2.78 -3.44 -2.83
CA VAL A 86 3.89 -4.41 -2.87
C VAL A 86 5.16 -3.82 -3.46
N ARG A 87 5.03 -2.81 -4.33
CA ARG A 87 6.16 -2.10 -4.91
C ARG A 87 5.84 -0.60 -4.97
N ILE A 88 6.82 0.19 -4.57
CA ILE A 88 6.79 1.64 -4.70
C ILE A 88 8.16 2.12 -5.21
N LYS A 89 8.14 2.97 -6.23
CA LYS A 89 9.34 3.64 -6.75
C LYS A 89 9.04 5.13 -6.88
N ARG A 90 9.92 5.97 -6.39
CA ARG A 90 9.88 7.41 -6.68
C ARG A 90 10.32 7.63 -8.13
N SER A 91 9.51 8.38 -8.88
CA SER A 91 9.77 8.73 -10.28
C SER A 91 10.82 9.82 -10.40
#